data_AF-A0A2E4D6S6-F1
#
_entry.id   AF-A0A2E4D6S6-F1
#
_cell.length_a   1.000
_cell.length_b   1.000
_cell.length_c   1.000
_cell.angle_alpha   90.00
_cell.angle_beta   90.00
_cell.angle_gamma   90.00
#
_symmetry.space_group_name_H-M   'P 1'
#
loop_
_entity.id
_entity.type
_entity.pdbx_description
1 polymer ?
#
loop_
_entity_poly.entity_id
_entity_poly.type
_entity_poly.pdbx_seq_one_letter_code
_entity_poly.pdbx_strand_id
1 'polypeptide(L)'
;MKIVILFALVFSALNSFAETILTDVVEVEKINSEYVLFASDGQIYRLNADKDIEDAIRAKELGFMVEIQLDETLDTSEILGHRNNILGISLSSKESMNSFYDSNPSHQKNYSPADLISSYISDFDSEYQVNSLFQSLNGNMRRKSQCYNRAHVWSWELYRISRSAGRIQTGKMWLFFTRKYIREYDYKWWFHIAPYLTVQGQARVIDRTFTNGPLDERSWTNIFMQNNAACPSVSRYTDYENNQNAAYCYTIKTSVYYWQPWQIEGLEKNGQVRDQWQSYEVKKAYKNAFGWRARVPELD
;
A
#
# COMPACT_ATOMS: atom_id res chain seq x y z
N MET A 1 -17.00 -55.48 -34.41
CA MET A 1 -16.33 -54.81 -33.28
C MET A 1 -16.62 -53.32 -33.35
N LYS A 2 -17.53 -52.81 -32.50
CA LYS A 2 -17.80 -51.38 -32.37
C LYS A 2 -17.04 -50.89 -31.15
N ILE A 3 -15.95 -50.16 -31.36
CA ILE A 3 -15.23 -49.45 -30.29
C ILE A 3 -16.04 -48.19 -30.00
N VAL A 4 -16.79 -48.23 -28.90
CA VAL A 4 -17.47 -47.06 -28.33
C VAL A 4 -16.40 -46.21 -27.66
N ILE A 5 -15.93 -45.18 -28.35
CA ILE A 5 -15.12 -44.11 -27.74
C ILE A 5 -16.09 -43.28 -26.90
N LEU A 6 -16.18 -43.64 -25.61
CA LEU A 6 -16.87 -42.85 -24.60
C LEU A 6 -16.06 -41.58 -24.40
N PHE A 7 -16.51 -40.50 -25.05
CA PHE A 7 -16.05 -39.14 -24.83
C PHE A 7 -16.18 -38.83 -23.33
N ALA A 8 -15.06 -38.88 -22.61
CA ALA A 8 -14.94 -38.25 -21.31
C ALA A 8 -14.95 -36.73 -21.51
N LEU A 9 -16.15 -36.19 -21.75
CA LEU A 9 -16.53 -34.81 -21.45
C LEU A 9 -16.52 -34.68 -19.92
N VAL A 10 -15.33 -34.79 -19.34
CA VAL A 10 -15.02 -34.11 -18.08
C VAL A 10 -15.05 -32.64 -18.48
N PHE A 11 -16.24 -32.06 -18.44
CA PHE A 11 -16.42 -30.63 -18.38
C PHE A 11 -15.57 -30.20 -17.19
N SER A 12 -14.38 -29.71 -17.50
CA SER A 12 -13.63 -28.81 -16.64
C SER A 12 -14.53 -27.61 -16.45
N ALA A 13 -15.49 -27.71 -15.54
CA ALA A 13 -16.04 -26.57 -14.85
C ALA A 13 -14.83 -25.96 -14.14
N LEU A 14 -14.13 -25.12 -14.90
CA LEU A 14 -13.20 -24.13 -14.37
C LEU A 14 -14.09 -23.24 -13.52
N ASN A 15 -14.37 -23.69 -12.30
CA ASN A 15 -14.85 -22.82 -11.25
C ASN A 15 -13.78 -21.74 -11.18
N SER A 16 -14.05 -20.58 -11.75
CA SER A 16 -13.33 -19.37 -11.43
C SER A 16 -13.56 -19.18 -9.94
N PHE A 17 -12.65 -19.70 -9.13
CA PHE A 17 -12.74 -19.53 -7.70
C PHE A 17 -12.66 -18.03 -7.45
N ALA A 18 -13.77 -17.45 -7.00
CA ALA A 18 -13.84 -16.05 -6.61
C ALA A 18 -12.67 -15.77 -5.66
N GLU A 19 -11.89 -14.74 -5.95
CA GLU A 19 -10.77 -14.39 -5.11
C GLU A 19 -11.28 -13.76 -3.83
N THR A 20 -10.88 -14.29 -2.67
CA THR A 20 -11.19 -13.69 -1.37
C THR A 20 -9.97 -12.98 -0.82
N ILE A 21 -10.17 -11.73 -0.40
CA ILE A 21 -9.18 -10.92 0.30
C ILE A 21 -9.69 -10.59 1.70
N LEU A 22 -8.77 -10.51 2.67
CA LEU A 22 -9.07 -10.09 4.04
C LEU A 22 -8.39 -8.75 4.28
N THR A 23 -9.16 -7.70 4.57
CA THR A 23 -8.65 -6.33 4.67
C THR A 23 -9.42 -5.51 5.72
N ASP A 24 -8.84 -4.40 6.18
CA ASP A 24 -9.55 -3.48 7.08
C ASP A 24 -10.32 -2.45 6.25
N VAL A 25 -11.48 -2.03 6.77
CA VAL A 25 -12.25 -0.92 6.20
C VAL A 25 -11.72 0.40 6.76
N VAL A 26 -11.16 1.23 5.88
CA VAL A 26 -10.72 2.59 6.24
C VAL A 26 -11.90 3.55 6.18
N GLU A 27 -12.64 3.51 5.07
CA GLU A 27 -13.78 4.40 4.84
C GLU A 27 -14.79 3.79 3.88
N VAL A 28 -16.05 4.12 4.10
CA VAL A 28 -17.14 3.84 3.16
C VAL A 28 -17.78 5.18 2.82
N GLU A 29 -17.86 5.51 1.54
CA GLU A 29 -18.43 6.78 1.09
C GLU A 29 -19.16 6.61 -0.25
N LYS A 30 -19.94 7.64 -0.62
CA LYS A 30 -20.67 7.68 -1.88
C LYS A 30 -19.95 8.60 -2.88
N ILE A 31 -19.47 8.05 -4.01
CA ILE A 31 -18.84 8.79 -5.12
C ILE A 31 -19.68 8.59 -6.38
N ASN A 32 -20.08 9.68 -7.06
CA ASN A 32 -20.85 9.62 -8.32
C ASN A 32 -22.11 8.73 -8.27
N SER A 33 -22.79 8.69 -7.11
CA SER A 33 -23.96 7.85 -6.82
C SER A 33 -23.68 6.38 -6.48
N GLU A 34 -22.42 5.94 -6.50
CA GLU A 34 -22.01 4.59 -6.11
C GLU A 34 -21.40 4.61 -4.70
N TYR A 35 -21.66 3.58 -3.90
CA TYR A 35 -20.92 3.38 -2.65
C TYR A 35 -19.60 2.68 -2.94
N VAL A 36 -18.54 3.16 -2.30
CA VAL A 36 -17.20 2.60 -2.41
C VAL A 36 -16.57 2.38 -1.05
N LEU A 37 -15.72 1.36 -0.97
CA LEU A 37 -14.96 0.97 0.21
C LEU A 37 -13.47 1.25 -0.02
N PHE A 38 -12.90 2.06 0.86
CA PHE A 38 -11.47 2.31 0.99
C PHE A 38 -10.87 1.27 1.92
N ALA A 39 -9.98 0.44 1.40
CA ALA A 39 -9.39 -0.67 2.15
C ALA A 39 -7.96 -0.37 2.62
N SER A 40 -7.53 -0.97 3.74
CA SER A 40 -6.15 -0.79 4.25
C SER A 40 -5.07 -1.36 3.33
N ASP A 41 -5.46 -2.14 2.32
CA ASP A 41 -4.57 -2.64 1.29
C ASP A 41 -4.23 -1.63 0.17
N GLY A 42 -4.84 -0.44 0.22
CA GLY A 42 -4.68 0.64 -0.75
C GLY A 42 -5.71 0.65 -1.87
N GLN A 43 -6.60 -0.36 -1.93
CA GLN A 43 -7.58 -0.49 -3.00
C GLN A 43 -8.93 0.19 -2.72
N ILE A 44 -9.53 0.50 -3.88
CA ILE A 44 -10.85 0.95 -4.31
C ILE A 44 -11.89 -0.12 -4.59
N TYR A 45 -12.83 -0.45 -3.72
CA TYR A 45 -13.87 -1.47 -4.04
C TYR A 45 -15.25 -0.85 -4.25
N ARG A 46 -15.95 -1.23 -5.32
CA ARG A 46 -17.37 -0.84 -5.52
C ARG A 46 -18.27 -1.74 -4.68
N LEU A 47 -19.24 -1.15 -3.99
CA LEU A 47 -20.27 -1.85 -3.23
C LEU A 47 -21.59 -1.80 -3.99
N ASN A 48 -22.13 -2.97 -4.36
CA ASN A 48 -23.30 -3.07 -5.24
C ASN A 48 -24.60 -3.43 -4.50
N ALA A 49 -24.52 -4.02 -3.30
CA ALA A 49 -25.67 -4.43 -2.51
C ALA A 49 -25.77 -3.63 -1.20
N ASP A 50 -26.99 -3.30 -0.79
CA ASP A 50 -27.27 -2.58 0.47
C ASP A 50 -26.67 -3.32 1.68
N LYS A 51 -26.78 -4.65 1.69
CA LYS A 51 -26.17 -5.49 2.72
C LYS A 51 -24.64 -5.32 2.78
N ASP A 52 -23.97 -5.24 1.62
CA ASP A 52 -22.52 -5.08 1.61
C ASP A 52 -22.09 -3.72 2.19
N ILE A 53 -22.91 -2.68 1.93
CA ILE A 53 -22.72 -1.34 2.49
C ILE A 53 -22.89 -1.37 4.01
N GLU A 54 -23.96 -2.01 4.50
CA GLU A 54 -24.21 -2.17 5.95
C GLU A 54 -23.08 -2.94 6.64
N ASP A 55 -22.64 -4.07 6.07
CA ASP A 55 -21.57 -4.89 6.64
C ASP A 55 -20.22 -4.14 6.64
N ALA A 56 -19.91 -3.36 5.61
CA ALA A 56 -18.71 -2.53 5.55
C ALA A 56 -18.71 -1.39 6.59
N ILE A 57 -19.84 -0.69 6.74
CA ILE A 57 -20.00 0.37 7.75
C ILE A 57 -19.86 -0.24 9.14
N ARG A 58 -20.55 -1.35 9.41
CA ARG A 58 -20.48 -2.06 10.68
C ARG A 58 -19.07 -2.55 10.99
N ALA A 59 -18.33 -3.06 9.99
CA ALA A 59 -16.95 -3.48 10.17
C ALA A 59 -16.05 -2.31 10.59
N LYS A 60 -16.22 -1.14 9.96
CA LYS A 60 -15.49 0.08 10.35
C LYS A 60 -15.82 0.49 11.78
N GLU A 61 -17.09 0.56 12.15
CA GLU A 61 -17.54 0.96 13.49
C GLU A 61 -17.06 0.02 14.60
N LEU A 62 -17.04 -1.29 14.32
CA LEU A 62 -16.58 -2.31 15.28
C LEU A 62 -15.07 -2.54 15.25
N GLY A 63 -14.34 -1.91 14.33
CA GLY A 63 -12.92 -2.16 14.12
C GLY A 63 -12.63 -3.62 13.74
N PHE A 64 -13.46 -4.22 12.89
CA PHE A 64 -13.29 -5.58 12.38
C PHE A 64 -12.80 -5.60 10.93
N MET A 65 -12.09 -6.66 10.57
CA MET A 65 -11.73 -6.93 9.18
C MET A 65 -12.94 -7.42 8.38
N VAL A 66 -12.87 -7.27 7.07
CA VAL A 66 -13.84 -7.81 6.11
C VAL A 66 -13.18 -8.81 5.18
N GLU A 67 -13.92 -9.87 4.83
CA GLU A 67 -13.60 -10.75 3.72
C GLU A 67 -14.36 -10.27 2.49
N ILE A 68 -13.62 -9.82 1.47
CA ILE A 68 -14.19 -9.32 0.21
C ILE A 68 -14.01 -10.41 -0.85
N GLN A 69 -15.10 -10.81 -1.49
CA GLN A 69 -15.10 -11.69 -2.65
C GLN A 69 -15.07 -10.84 -3.92
N LEU A 70 -14.06 -11.04 -4.76
CA LEU A 70 -13.88 -10.28 -6.00
C LEU A 70 -14.48 -11.03 -7.18
N ASP A 71 -15.05 -10.25 -8.11
CA ASP A 71 -15.50 -10.66 -9.44
C ASP A 71 -14.32 -11.22 -10.25
N GLU A 72 -13.24 -10.47 -10.28
CA GLU A 72 -12.03 -10.81 -11.02
C GLU A 72 -10.83 -10.97 -10.08
N THR A 73 -9.80 -11.67 -10.56
CA THR A 73 -8.54 -11.78 -9.82
C THR A 73 -7.87 -10.41 -9.75
N LEU A 74 -7.47 -10.01 -8.54
CA LEU A 74 -6.80 -8.74 -8.32
C LEU A 74 -5.47 -8.70 -9.11
N ASP A 75 -5.39 -7.80 -10.08
CA ASP A 75 -4.13 -7.46 -10.74
C ASP A 75 -3.63 -6.10 -10.26
N THR A 76 -2.66 -6.13 -9.34
CA THR A 76 -2.01 -4.90 -8.86
C THR A 76 -0.93 -4.38 -9.81
N SER A 77 -0.61 -5.11 -10.89
CA SER A 77 0.38 -4.66 -11.89
C SER A 77 -0.19 -3.65 -12.89
N GLU A 78 -1.50 -3.64 -13.07
CA GLU A 78 -2.17 -2.65 -13.92
C GLU A 78 -2.30 -1.33 -13.15
N ILE A 79 -1.52 -0.31 -13.56
CA ILE A 79 -1.35 0.95 -12.83
C ILE A 79 -2.55 1.88 -12.96
N LEU A 80 -3.11 1.96 -14.17
CA LEU A 80 -4.16 2.92 -14.56
C LEU A 80 -5.54 2.26 -14.67
N GLY A 81 -5.70 1.09 -14.04
CA GLY A 81 -6.93 0.30 -14.08
C GLY A 81 -8.08 0.90 -13.28
N HIS A 82 -9.26 0.34 -13.52
CA HIS A 82 -10.52 0.69 -12.87
C HIS A 82 -10.73 -0.07 -11.56
N ARG A 83 -11.65 0.42 -10.72
CA ARG A 83 -12.02 -0.24 -9.45
C ARG A 83 -12.53 -1.66 -9.69
N ASN A 84 -12.22 -2.55 -8.76
CA ASN A 84 -12.76 -3.91 -8.78
C ASN A 84 -14.21 -3.91 -8.30
N ASN A 85 -15.03 -4.72 -8.95
CA ASN A 85 -16.35 -5.07 -8.44
C ASN A 85 -16.21 -6.18 -7.40
N ILE A 86 -17.05 -6.13 -6.37
CA ILE A 86 -17.15 -7.21 -5.40
C ILE A 86 -18.40 -8.04 -5.70
N LEU A 87 -18.28 -9.35 -5.49
CA LEU A 87 -19.40 -10.30 -5.49
C LEU A 87 -20.13 -10.30 -4.14
N GLY A 88 -19.43 -9.92 -3.07
CA GLY A 88 -19.99 -9.77 -1.75
C GLY A 88 -18.92 -9.48 -0.70
N ILE A 89 -19.38 -9.06 0.47
CA ILE A 89 -18.55 -8.85 1.65
C ILE A 89 -19.09 -9.68 2.81
N SER A 90 -18.20 -10.12 3.70
CA SER A 90 -18.60 -10.70 4.98
C SER A 90 -17.73 -10.16 6.11
N LEU A 91 -18.37 -9.91 7.25
CA LEU A 91 -17.69 -9.48 8.47
C LEU A 91 -16.80 -10.63 9.00
N SER A 92 -15.52 -10.34 9.21
CA SER A 92 -14.60 -11.28 9.84
C SER A 92 -14.69 -11.15 11.37
N SER A 93 -14.47 -12.25 12.09
CA SER A 93 -14.30 -12.23 13.55
C SER A 93 -12.91 -11.72 13.98
N LYS A 94 -12.04 -11.41 13.02
CA LYS A 94 -10.70 -10.88 13.28
C LYS A 94 -10.77 -9.38 13.51
N GLU A 95 -10.26 -8.96 14.65
CA GLU A 95 -10.05 -7.54 14.96
C GLU A 95 -9.08 -6.90 13.97
N SER A 96 -9.39 -5.66 13.60
CA SER A 96 -8.53 -4.83 12.78
C SER A 96 -7.22 -4.54 13.52
N MET A 97 -6.10 -4.49 12.79
CA MET A 97 -4.87 -3.97 13.41
C MET A 97 -4.99 -2.50 13.81
N ASN A 98 -5.93 -1.76 13.20
CA ASN A 98 -6.19 -0.37 13.51
C ASN A 98 -6.99 -0.20 14.81
N SER A 99 -7.74 -1.21 15.27
CA SER A 99 -8.57 -1.10 16.49
C SER A 99 -7.73 -0.97 17.78
N PHE A 100 -6.47 -1.45 17.76
CA PHE A 100 -5.52 -1.25 18.85
C PHE A 100 -5.08 0.21 19.05
N TYR A 101 -5.46 1.10 18.13
CA TYR A 101 -5.08 2.52 18.15
C TYR A 101 -6.21 3.43 18.61
N ASP A 102 -7.29 2.86 19.16
CA ASP A 102 -8.38 3.66 19.71
C ASP A 102 -7.89 4.50 20.89
N SER A 103 -8.05 5.79 20.67
CA SER A 103 -7.37 6.88 21.33
C SER A 103 -7.86 7.05 22.77
N ASN A 104 -6.93 7.06 23.73
CA ASN A 104 -7.08 7.96 24.87
C ASN A 104 -6.47 9.30 24.43
N PRO A 105 -7.26 10.32 24.04
CA PRO A 105 -6.76 11.61 23.54
C PRO A 105 -6.08 12.47 24.63
N SER A 106 -5.64 11.87 25.74
CA SER A 106 -5.31 12.59 26.97
C SER A 106 -4.09 13.50 26.88
N HIS A 107 -3.25 13.42 25.84
CA HIS A 107 -2.20 14.41 25.58
C HIS A 107 -1.99 14.58 24.08
N GLN A 108 -2.59 15.61 23.50
CA GLN A 108 -2.24 16.09 22.16
C GLN A 108 -0.79 16.59 22.22
N LYS A 109 0.18 15.70 21.96
CA LYS A 109 1.57 16.08 21.81
C LYS A 109 1.66 17.05 20.63
N ASN A 110 2.51 18.07 20.77
CA ASN A 110 2.80 18.98 19.67
C ASN A 110 3.42 18.19 18.51
N TYR A 111 2.67 18.04 17.42
CA TYR A 111 3.15 17.39 16.21
C TYR A 111 4.39 18.10 15.65
N SER A 112 5.43 17.33 15.32
CA SER A 112 6.63 17.81 14.64
C SER A 112 6.82 17.07 13.31
N PRO A 113 6.87 17.78 12.15
CA PRO A 113 7.22 17.17 10.87
C PRO A 113 8.55 16.40 10.87
N ALA A 114 9.48 16.77 11.74
CA ALA A 114 10.76 16.07 11.86
C ALA A 114 10.61 14.62 12.35
N ASP A 115 9.53 14.31 13.08
CA ASP A 115 9.28 12.96 13.61
C ASP A 115 8.85 11.97 12.51
N LEU A 116 8.38 12.47 11.35
CA LEU A 116 8.19 11.64 10.17
C LEU A 116 9.53 11.14 9.62
N ILE A 117 10.60 11.93 9.72
CA ILE A 117 11.96 11.61 9.26
C ILE A 117 12.84 11.31 10.49
N SER A 118 12.42 10.33 11.28
CA SER A 118 13.09 9.93 12.53
C SER A 118 14.46 9.25 12.34
N SER A 119 14.88 8.96 11.12
CA SER A 119 16.18 8.35 10.79
C SER A 119 16.86 9.07 9.64
N TYR A 120 18.18 8.90 9.54
CA TYR A 120 18.91 9.29 8.33
C TYR A 120 18.38 8.54 7.09
N ILE A 121 18.67 9.06 5.91
CA ILE A 121 18.43 8.40 4.63
C ILE A 121 19.79 8.34 3.94
N SER A 122 20.19 7.18 3.45
CA SER A 122 21.48 7.01 2.80
C SER A 122 21.56 7.83 1.52
N ASP A 123 22.60 8.67 1.45
CA ASP A 123 22.94 9.48 0.28
C ASP A 123 24.11 8.84 -0.49
N PHE A 124 24.04 8.94 -1.82
CA PHE A 124 24.97 8.30 -2.73
C PHE A 124 25.61 9.32 -3.67
N ASP A 125 26.84 9.04 -4.08
CA ASP A 125 27.61 9.95 -4.93
C ASP A 125 27.15 9.90 -6.40
N SER A 126 26.51 8.80 -6.81
CA SER A 126 26.14 8.55 -8.21
C SER A 126 24.88 7.71 -8.38
N GLU A 127 24.18 7.96 -9.50
CA GLU A 127 23.04 7.15 -9.96
C GLU A 127 23.39 5.68 -10.14
N TYR A 128 24.63 5.38 -10.54
CA TYR A 128 25.10 4.02 -10.76
C TYR A 128 24.98 3.16 -9.48
N GLN A 129 25.34 3.72 -8.32
CA GLN A 129 25.25 3.00 -7.05
C GLN A 129 23.80 2.68 -6.69
N VAL A 130 22.89 3.66 -6.82
CA VAL A 130 21.46 3.46 -6.52
C VAL A 130 20.82 2.51 -7.53
N ASN A 131 21.18 2.59 -8.81
CA ASN A 131 20.72 1.65 -9.82
C ASN A 131 21.21 0.21 -9.55
N SER A 132 22.45 0.03 -9.09
CA SER A 132 22.95 -1.30 -8.69
C SER A 132 22.14 -1.90 -7.54
N LEU A 133 21.80 -1.09 -6.53
CA LEU A 133 20.92 -1.51 -5.44
C LEU A 133 19.52 -1.85 -5.94
N PHE A 134 18.95 -1.03 -6.82
CA PHE A 134 17.66 -1.30 -7.45
C PHE A 134 17.63 -2.65 -8.17
N GLN A 135 18.67 -2.96 -8.96
CA GLN A 135 18.75 -4.24 -9.68
C GLN A 135 18.96 -5.44 -8.74
N SER A 136 19.47 -5.22 -7.52
CA SER A 136 19.62 -6.26 -6.51
C SER A 136 18.30 -6.63 -5.81
N LEU A 137 17.26 -5.79 -5.92
CA LEU A 137 15.97 -6.03 -5.28
C LEU A 137 15.25 -7.22 -5.89
N ASN A 138 14.60 -8.00 -5.03
CA ASN A 138 13.82 -9.13 -5.47
C ASN A 138 12.52 -8.66 -6.15
N GLY A 139 12.42 -8.88 -7.47
CA GLY A 139 11.22 -8.62 -8.27
C GLY A 139 10.20 -9.78 -8.29
N ASN A 140 10.55 -10.96 -7.78
CA ASN A 140 9.71 -12.17 -7.83
C ASN A 140 8.68 -12.21 -6.70
N MET A 141 8.01 -11.09 -6.44
CA MET A 141 6.90 -10.99 -5.49
C MET A 141 5.60 -11.42 -6.16
N ARG A 142 4.61 -11.83 -5.36
CA ARG A 142 3.28 -12.19 -5.88
C ARG A 142 2.65 -10.97 -6.55
N ARG A 143 1.99 -11.18 -7.69
CA ARG A 143 1.26 -10.13 -8.43
C ARG A 143 0.22 -9.39 -7.59
N LYS A 144 -0.33 -10.04 -6.56
CA LYS A 144 -1.31 -9.47 -5.63
C LYS A 144 -0.73 -8.96 -4.31
N SER A 145 0.59 -8.91 -4.19
CA SER A 145 1.22 -8.30 -3.02
C SER A 145 0.88 -6.82 -2.96
N GLN A 146 0.58 -6.30 -1.78
CA GLN A 146 0.26 -4.88 -1.61
C GLN A 146 1.53 -4.02 -1.68
N CYS A 147 1.42 -2.80 -2.21
CA CYS A 147 2.56 -1.88 -2.38
C CYS A 147 3.34 -1.65 -1.08
N TYR A 148 2.65 -1.43 0.03
CA TYR A 148 3.28 -1.21 1.34
C TYR A 148 4.04 -2.43 1.86
N ASN A 149 3.58 -3.65 1.54
CA ASN A 149 4.32 -4.88 1.85
C ASN A 149 5.60 -4.98 1.02
N ARG A 150 5.53 -4.71 -0.29
CA ARG A 150 6.70 -4.70 -1.18
C ARG A 150 7.72 -3.66 -0.75
N ALA A 151 7.28 -2.42 -0.51
CA ALA A 151 8.13 -1.31 -0.07
C ALA A 151 8.83 -1.63 1.26
N HIS A 152 8.13 -2.24 2.22
CA HIS A 152 8.72 -2.61 3.49
C HIS A 152 9.75 -3.74 3.36
N VAL A 153 9.46 -4.74 2.52
CA VAL A 153 10.42 -5.82 2.20
C VAL A 153 11.67 -5.27 1.55
N TRP A 154 11.56 -4.51 0.46
CA TRP A 154 12.74 -3.94 -0.23
C TRP A 154 13.56 -3.05 0.68
N SER A 155 12.90 -2.25 1.51
CA SER A 155 13.59 -1.40 2.49
C SER A 155 14.39 -2.25 3.50
N TRP A 156 13.83 -3.36 3.97
CA TRP A 156 14.53 -4.28 4.87
C TRP A 156 15.69 -5.00 4.18
N GLU A 157 15.51 -5.43 2.92
CA GLU A 157 16.57 -6.06 2.13
C GLU A 157 17.77 -5.13 1.96
N LEU A 158 17.52 -3.85 1.66
CA LEU A 158 18.57 -2.84 1.58
C LEU A 158 19.22 -2.56 2.94
N TYR A 159 18.43 -2.46 4.01
CA TYR A 159 18.94 -2.24 5.37
C TYR A 159 19.95 -3.29 5.84
N ARG A 160 19.81 -4.52 5.38
CA ARG A 160 20.74 -5.62 5.71
C ARG A 160 22.09 -5.49 5.00
N ILE A 161 22.21 -4.64 3.99
CA ILE A 161 23.47 -4.37 3.30
C ILE A 161 24.27 -3.37 4.14
N SER A 162 25.45 -3.79 4.60
CA SER A 162 26.39 -2.94 5.33
C SER A 162 27.41 -2.29 4.37
N ARG A 163 27.74 -1.03 4.62
CA ARG A 163 28.79 -0.25 3.95
C ARG A 163 29.76 0.32 4.99
N SER A 164 30.86 0.92 4.54
CA SER A 164 31.83 1.62 5.40
C SER A 164 31.17 2.72 6.25
N ALA A 165 30.13 3.37 5.74
CA ALA A 165 29.37 4.42 6.42
C ALA A 165 28.17 3.90 7.26
N GLY A 166 28.00 2.59 7.41
CA GLY A 166 26.88 1.97 8.10
C GLY A 166 25.93 1.21 7.18
N ARG A 167 24.74 0.86 7.69
CA ARG A 167 23.68 0.16 6.94
C ARG A 167 23.03 1.10 5.92
N ILE A 168 22.48 0.55 4.84
CA ILE A 168 21.73 1.35 3.86
C ILE A 168 20.33 1.63 4.40
N GLN A 169 20.04 2.89 4.72
CA GLN A 169 18.75 3.30 5.28
C GLN A 169 17.93 4.01 4.20
N THR A 170 16.78 3.43 3.84
CA THR A 170 15.83 4.07 2.91
C THR A 170 14.89 5.03 3.66
N GLY A 171 14.38 6.03 2.95
CA GLY A 171 13.12 6.66 3.32
C GLY A 171 11.95 5.95 2.63
N LYS A 172 10.72 6.38 2.93
CA LYS A 172 9.52 5.96 2.20
C LYS A 172 8.79 7.17 1.65
N MET A 173 8.41 7.08 0.38
CA MET A 173 7.62 8.08 -0.32
C MET A 173 6.22 7.54 -0.51
N TRP A 174 5.27 8.24 0.04
CA TRP A 174 3.84 7.96 -0.05
C TRP A 174 3.23 8.86 -1.11
N LEU A 175 2.39 8.30 -1.96
CA LEU A 175 1.57 9.01 -2.93
C LEU A 175 0.11 8.78 -2.55
N PHE A 176 -0.58 9.82 -2.10
CA PHE A 176 -1.98 9.76 -1.74
C PHE A 176 -2.83 10.34 -2.87
N PHE A 177 -3.81 9.58 -3.35
CA PHE A 177 -4.76 10.04 -4.36
C PHE A 177 -5.96 10.68 -3.67
N THR A 178 -6.37 11.83 -4.19
CA THR A 178 -7.49 12.58 -3.62
C THR A 178 -8.83 12.07 -4.14
N ARG A 179 -9.91 12.38 -3.42
CA ARG A 179 -11.30 12.20 -3.88
C ARG A 179 -11.52 12.79 -5.27
N LYS A 180 -10.92 13.96 -5.57
CA LYS A 180 -10.96 14.59 -6.89
C LYS A 180 -10.44 13.67 -7.99
N TYR A 181 -9.25 13.10 -7.82
CA TYR A 181 -8.64 12.19 -8.80
C TYR A 181 -9.43 10.89 -8.93
N ILE A 182 -9.77 10.28 -7.79
CA ILE A 182 -10.52 9.04 -7.73
C ILE A 182 -11.86 9.17 -8.46
N ARG A 183 -12.57 10.28 -8.27
CA ARG A 183 -13.85 10.57 -8.92
C ARG A 183 -13.70 10.82 -10.43
N GLU A 184 -12.68 11.58 -10.84
CA GLU A 184 -12.49 11.98 -12.23
C GLU A 184 -12.04 10.83 -13.14
N TYR A 185 -11.19 9.94 -12.62
CA TYR A 185 -10.59 8.85 -13.39
C TYR A 185 -11.09 7.46 -13.00
N ASP A 186 -12.10 7.38 -12.12
CA ASP A 186 -12.58 6.10 -11.56
C ASP A 186 -11.42 5.24 -11.01
N TYR A 187 -10.46 5.92 -10.36
CA TYR A 187 -9.18 5.30 -10.02
C TYR A 187 -9.35 4.28 -8.90
N LYS A 188 -8.57 3.19 -8.98
CA LYS A 188 -8.67 2.04 -8.07
C LYS A 188 -7.79 2.09 -6.82
N TRP A 189 -6.88 3.05 -6.71
CA TRP A 189 -6.01 3.19 -5.53
C TRP A 189 -6.26 4.51 -4.82
N TRP A 190 -6.21 4.48 -3.49
CA TRP A 190 -6.26 5.70 -2.68
C TRP A 190 -4.90 6.09 -2.12
N PHE A 191 -3.95 5.15 -2.08
CA PHE A 191 -2.53 5.47 -1.90
C PHE A 191 -1.62 4.46 -2.63
N HIS A 192 -0.38 4.87 -2.83
CA HIS A 192 0.74 4.04 -3.22
C HIS A 192 1.98 4.42 -2.42
N ILE A 193 2.96 3.52 -2.33
CA ILE A 193 4.19 3.75 -1.58
C ILE A 193 5.37 3.02 -2.22
N ALA A 194 6.53 3.66 -2.21
CA ALA A 194 7.80 3.04 -2.55
C ALA A 194 8.94 3.56 -1.64
N PRO A 195 10.00 2.75 -1.42
CA PRO A 195 11.22 3.23 -0.79
C PRO A 195 11.89 4.31 -1.64
N TYR A 196 12.70 5.16 -1.01
CA TYR A 196 13.62 6.03 -1.72
C TYR A 196 14.99 6.10 -1.04
N LEU A 197 16.01 6.37 -1.85
CA LEU A 197 17.35 6.78 -1.43
C LEU A 197 17.61 8.19 -1.96
N THR A 198 18.75 8.80 -1.61
CA THR A 198 19.16 10.06 -2.23
C THR A 198 20.44 9.92 -3.03
N VAL A 199 20.58 10.71 -4.08
CA VAL A 199 21.82 10.90 -4.85
C VAL A 199 22.14 12.38 -4.79
N GLN A 200 23.24 12.75 -4.13
CA GLN A 200 23.64 14.15 -3.91
C GLN A 200 22.48 14.99 -3.33
N GLY A 201 21.79 14.42 -2.33
CA GLY A 201 20.62 15.03 -1.67
C GLY A 201 19.30 14.98 -2.46
N GLN A 202 19.29 14.45 -3.69
CA GLN A 202 18.08 14.35 -4.51
C GLN A 202 17.42 12.98 -4.40
N ALA A 203 16.12 12.93 -4.11
CA ALA A 203 15.40 11.67 -3.94
C ALA A 203 15.35 10.84 -5.23
N ARG A 204 15.54 9.53 -5.08
CA ARG A 204 15.36 8.49 -6.09
C ARG A 204 14.44 7.40 -5.54
N VAL A 205 13.24 7.33 -6.09
CA VAL A 205 12.21 6.36 -5.72
C VAL A 205 12.50 5.01 -6.38
N ILE A 206 12.42 3.96 -5.59
CA ILE A 206 12.84 2.60 -5.93
C ILE A 206 11.62 1.70 -5.96
N ASP A 207 10.94 1.64 -7.10
CA ASP A 207 9.70 0.87 -7.26
C ASP A 207 9.85 -0.25 -8.29
N ARG A 208 10.43 -1.38 -7.85
CA ARG A 208 10.82 -2.47 -8.74
C ARG A 208 9.65 -3.12 -9.49
N THR A 209 8.41 -2.89 -9.04
CA THR A 209 7.21 -3.42 -9.70
C THR A 209 6.83 -2.60 -10.93
N PHE A 210 6.98 -1.28 -10.88
CA PHE A 210 6.44 -0.38 -11.91
C PHE A 210 7.52 0.33 -12.72
N THR A 211 8.79 0.23 -12.33
CA THR A 211 9.91 0.86 -13.01
C THR A 211 11.01 -0.13 -13.35
N ASN A 212 11.87 0.25 -14.30
CA ASN A 212 13.07 -0.50 -14.68
C ASN A 212 14.35 0.05 -14.02
N GLY A 213 14.23 1.12 -13.24
CA GLY A 213 15.31 1.76 -12.51
C GLY A 213 14.78 2.77 -11.48
N PRO A 214 15.66 3.35 -10.65
CA PRO A 214 15.29 4.45 -9.77
C PRO A 214 14.81 5.65 -10.59
N LEU A 215 13.76 6.33 -10.12
CA LEU A 215 13.22 7.53 -10.74
C LEU A 215 13.24 8.70 -9.77
N ASP A 216 13.34 9.93 -10.28
CA ASP A 216 13.00 11.09 -9.46
C ASP A 216 11.51 11.08 -9.07
N GLU A 217 11.15 11.87 -8.05
CA GLU A 217 9.79 11.93 -7.51
C GLU A 217 8.74 12.29 -8.57
N ARG A 218 9.06 13.19 -9.50
CA ARG A 218 8.12 13.62 -10.54
C ARG A 218 7.90 12.52 -11.57
N SER A 219 8.97 11.89 -12.04
CA SER A 219 8.89 10.77 -12.97
C SER A 219 8.14 9.58 -12.35
N TRP A 220 8.38 9.28 -11.07
CA TRP A 220 7.67 8.21 -10.36
C TRP A 220 6.18 8.52 -10.18
N THR A 221 5.81 9.70 -9.70
CA THR A 221 4.40 10.08 -9.53
C THR A 221 3.63 10.06 -10.84
N ASN A 222 4.22 10.53 -11.94
CA ASN A 222 3.58 10.56 -13.26
C ASN A 222 3.14 9.19 -13.78
N ILE A 223 3.80 8.10 -13.37
CA ILE A 223 3.39 6.74 -13.74
C ILE A 223 1.95 6.45 -13.29
N PHE A 224 1.53 7.03 -12.17
CA PHE A 224 0.21 6.82 -11.57
C PHE A 224 -0.81 7.90 -11.94
N MET A 225 -0.39 8.95 -12.64
CA MET A 225 -1.22 10.14 -12.91
C MET A 225 -1.62 10.21 -14.39
N GLN A 226 -2.89 9.94 -14.70
CA GLN A 226 -3.42 10.00 -16.07
C GLN A 226 -3.30 11.40 -16.70
N ASN A 227 -3.33 12.45 -15.87
CA ASN A 227 -3.26 13.84 -16.32
C ASN A 227 -1.90 14.51 -16.09
N ASN A 228 -0.89 13.77 -15.65
CA ASN A 228 0.42 14.32 -15.27
C ASN A 228 0.33 15.50 -14.28
N ALA A 229 -0.71 15.59 -13.45
CA ALA A 229 -0.80 16.67 -12.46
C ALA A 229 0.37 16.60 -11.46
N ALA A 230 0.85 17.74 -10.98
CA ALA A 230 1.84 17.78 -9.91
C ALA A 230 1.19 17.37 -8.58
N CYS A 231 1.89 16.53 -7.81
CA CYS A 231 1.50 16.14 -6.46
C CYS A 231 2.29 16.98 -5.46
N PRO A 232 1.67 17.95 -4.74
CA PRO A 232 2.38 18.74 -3.75
C PRO A 232 2.90 17.85 -2.61
N SER A 233 4.14 18.08 -2.18
CA SER A 233 4.67 17.44 -0.98
C SER A 233 4.13 18.13 0.27
N VAL A 234 3.52 17.36 1.15
CA VAL A 234 3.02 17.81 2.46
C VAL A 234 3.70 17.05 3.57
N SER A 235 3.62 17.59 4.77
CA SER A 235 4.26 17.00 5.95
C SER A 235 3.25 16.63 7.04
N ARG A 236 1.94 16.70 6.76
CA ARG A 236 0.88 16.24 7.68
C ARG A 236 -0.06 15.33 6.91
N TYR A 237 -0.59 14.33 7.60
CA TYR A 237 -1.64 13.51 7.02
C TYR A 237 -2.92 14.34 6.86
N THR A 238 -3.20 15.23 7.83
CA THR A 238 -4.36 16.14 7.78
C THR A 238 -4.33 17.13 6.63
N ASP A 239 -3.15 17.52 6.13
CA ASP A 239 -3.04 18.36 4.92
C ASP A 239 -3.59 17.62 3.69
N TYR A 240 -3.34 16.31 3.57
CA TYR A 240 -3.98 15.47 2.56
C TYR A 240 -5.48 15.34 2.86
N GLU A 241 -5.84 14.88 4.06
CA GLU A 241 -7.22 14.56 4.48
C GLU A 241 -8.18 15.74 4.28
N ASN A 242 -7.77 16.96 4.61
CA ASN A 242 -8.64 18.15 4.53
C ASN A 242 -8.70 18.79 3.13
N ASN A 243 -7.81 18.42 2.21
CA ASN A 243 -7.68 19.09 0.90
C ASN A 243 -7.99 18.16 -0.29
N GLN A 244 -8.97 17.26 -0.13
CA GLN A 244 -9.38 16.25 -1.12
C GLN A 244 -9.91 16.78 -2.47
N ASN A 245 -10.20 18.09 -2.57
CA ASN A 245 -10.63 18.73 -3.81
C ASN A 245 -9.63 19.76 -4.36
N ALA A 246 -8.56 20.07 -3.63
CA ALA A 246 -7.63 21.14 -4.02
C ALA A 246 -6.58 20.66 -5.05
N ALA A 247 -6.02 19.46 -4.85
CA ALA A 247 -5.09 18.82 -5.78
C ALA A 247 -5.63 17.45 -6.23
N TYR A 248 -4.94 16.81 -7.16
CA TYR A 248 -5.26 15.42 -7.57
C TYR A 248 -4.58 14.39 -6.68
N CYS A 249 -3.42 14.73 -6.13
CA CYS A 249 -2.59 13.85 -5.31
C CYS A 249 -1.71 14.67 -4.38
N TYR A 250 -1.16 14.02 -3.36
CA TYR A 250 -0.15 14.58 -2.45
C TYR A 250 0.96 13.57 -2.21
N THR A 251 2.18 14.04 -1.95
CA THR A 251 3.27 13.18 -1.47
C THR A 251 3.60 13.45 -0.01
N ILE A 252 3.93 12.38 0.73
CA ILE A 252 4.48 12.47 2.10
C ILE A 252 5.76 11.65 2.12
N LYS A 253 6.82 12.17 2.76
CA LYS A 253 8.08 11.45 2.98
C LYS A 253 8.18 11.06 4.45
N THR A 254 8.59 9.82 4.71
CA THR A 254 8.81 9.30 6.06
C THR A 254 10.15 8.55 6.15
N SER A 255 10.60 8.27 7.37
CA SER A 255 11.61 7.27 7.66
C SER A 255 11.09 5.88 7.27
N VAL A 256 11.99 4.90 7.26
CA VAL A 256 11.70 3.53 6.84
C VAL A 256 10.65 2.82 7.70
N TYR A 257 10.46 3.28 8.94
CA TYR A 257 9.73 2.55 9.98
C TYR A 257 8.21 2.67 9.87
N TYR A 258 7.69 3.53 9.00
CA TYR A 258 6.25 3.64 8.73
C TYR A 258 5.84 2.64 7.65
N TRP A 259 5.12 1.60 8.02
CA TRP A 259 4.63 0.51 7.18
C TRP A 259 3.27 0.77 6.54
N GLN A 260 2.31 1.41 7.22
CA GLN A 260 0.96 1.68 6.68
C GLN A 260 0.49 3.14 6.92
N PRO A 261 -0.48 3.67 6.14
CA PRO A 261 -0.90 5.08 6.24
C PRO A 261 -1.36 5.51 7.63
N TRP A 262 -2.07 4.63 8.35
CA TRP A 262 -2.57 4.92 9.70
C TRP A 262 -1.43 5.21 10.70
N GLN A 263 -0.19 4.81 10.42
CA GLN A 263 0.96 5.15 11.27
C GLN A 263 1.40 6.61 11.09
N ILE A 264 1.21 7.18 9.90
CA ILE A 264 1.45 8.61 9.64
C ILE A 264 0.38 9.44 10.36
N GLU A 265 -0.88 9.02 10.21
CA GLU A 265 -2.01 9.60 10.91
C GLU A 265 -1.87 9.47 12.44
N GLY A 266 -1.44 8.31 12.93
CA GLY A 266 -1.20 8.04 14.35
C GLY A 266 -0.05 8.86 14.92
N LEU A 267 0.98 9.19 14.13
CA LEU A 267 1.98 10.18 14.55
C LEU A 267 1.32 11.54 14.80
N GLU A 268 0.48 12.00 13.87
CA GLU A 268 -0.15 13.32 13.96
C GLU A 268 -1.19 13.41 15.09
N LYS A 269 -2.06 12.40 15.20
CA LYS A 269 -3.15 12.39 16.18
C LYS A 269 -2.66 12.02 17.58
N ASN A 270 -1.70 11.09 17.69
CA ASN A 270 -1.33 10.45 18.96
C ASN A 270 0.15 10.62 19.34
N GLY A 271 0.98 11.28 18.52
CA GLY A 271 2.41 11.44 18.77
C GLY A 271 3.21 10.13 18.74
N GLN A 272 2.74 9.14 17.96
CA GLN A 272 3.33 7.80 17.85
C GLN A 272 4.50 7.77 16.86
N VAL A 273 5.67 8.20 17.32
CA VAL A 273 6.90 8.14 16.54
C VAL A 273 7.29 6.68 16.25
N ARG A 274 7.68 6.42 15.01
CA ARG A 274 8.27 5.14 14.57
C ARG A 274 9.75 5.34 14.28
N ASP A 275 10.61 4.70 15.04
CA ASP A 275 12.07 4.89 15.01
C ASP A 275 12.87 3.58 14.97
N GLN A 276 12.18 2.44 14.88
CA GLN A 276 12.81 1.12 14.83
C GLN A 276 11.97 0.11 14.04
N TRP A 277 12.63 -0.92 13.52
CA TRP A 277 11.99 -2.02 12.80
C TRP A 277 11.14 -2.87 13.74
N GLN A 278 9.90 -3.15 13.35
CA GLN A 278 9.03 -4.04 14.08
C GLN A 278 9.08 -5.45 13.46
N SER A 279 9.56 -6.44 14.23
CA SER A 279 9.69 -7.84 13.79
C SER A 279 8.42 -8.39 13.14
N TYR A 280 7.25 -8.07 13.72
CA TYR A 280 5.99 -8.57 13.20
C TYR A 280 5.62 -7.97 11.85
N GLU A 281 5.95 -6.69 11.60
CA GLU A 281 5.67 -5.99 10.35
C GLU A 281 6.52 -6.56 9.22
N VAL A 282 7.82 -6.73 9.47
CA VAL A 282 8.74 -7.35 8.50
C VAL A 282 8.29 -8.78 8.18
N LYS A 283 8.00 -9.60 9.20
CA LYS A 283 7.49 -10.97 9.01
C LYS A 283 6.19 -11.01 8.21
N LYS A 284 5.24 -10.13 8.52
CA LYS A 284 3.94 -10.06 7.83
C LYS A 284 4.12 -9.58 6.39
N ALA A 285 4.94 -8.55 6.16
CA ALA A 285 5.23 -8.04 4.82
C ALA A 285 5.86 -9.11 3.91
N TYR A 286 6.84 -9.87 4.39
CA TYR A 286 7.43 -10.98 3.63
C TYR A 286 6.42 -12.07 3.29
N LYS A 287 5.60 -12.50 4.25
CA LYS A 287 4.57 -13.53 4.02
C LYS A 287 3.53 -13.06 3.01
N ASN A 288 3.16 -11.78 3.03
CA ASN A 288 2.21 -11.22 2.08
C ASN A 288 2.84 -11.06 0.68
N ALA A 289 4.10 -10.60 0.63
CA ALA A 289 4.83 -10.37 -0.62
C ALA A 289 5.17 -11.67 -1.36
N PHE A 290 5.67 -12.69 -0.67
CA PHE A 290 6.17 -13.93 -1.29
C PHE A 290 5.32 -15.17 -1.01
N GLY A 291 4.38 -15.09 -0.06
CA GLY A 291 3.52 -16.22 0.35
C GLY A 291 3.94 -16.84 1.68
N TRP A 292 3.13 -17.77 2.19
CA TRP A 292 3.30 -18.33 3.55
C TRP A 292 4.58 -19.15 3.75
N ARG A 293 5.21 -19.63 2.67
CA ARG A 293 6.50 -20.35 2.67
C ARG A 293 7.72 -19.43 2.59
N ALA A 294 7.53 -18.12 2.58
CA ALA A 294 8.61 -17.16 2.51
C ALA A 294 9.57 -17.34 3.70
N ARG A 295 10.87 -17.45 3.43
CA ARG A 295 11.90 -17.36 4.46
C ARG A 295 12.00 -15.89 4.88
N VAL A 296 11.57 -15.60 6.10
CA VAL A 296 11.73 -14.25 6.67
C VAL A 296 13.10 -14.20 7.36
N PRO A 297 13.97 -13.22 7.05
CA PRO A 297 15.17 -12.98 7.84
C PRO A 297 14.82 -12.63 9.29
N GLU A 298 15.61 -13.08 10.26
CA GLU A 298 15.48 -12.64 11.65
C GLU A 298 15.94 -11.18 11.79
N LEU A 299 15.36 -10.45 12.75
CA LEU A 299 15.88 -9.14 13.14
C LEU A 299 17.01 -9.40 14.13
N ASP A 300 18.25 -9.12 13.73
CA ASP A 300 19.44 -9.13 14.60
C ASP A 300 19.54 -7.83 15.42
#